data_AF-A0A9D2X8Y6-F1
#
_entry.id   AF-A0A9D2X8Y6-F1
#
_cell.length_a   1.000
_cell.length_b   1.000
_cell.length_c   1.000
_cell.angle_alpha   90.00
_cell.angle_beta   90.00
_cell.angle_gamma   90.00
#
_symmetry.space_group_name_H-M   'P 1'
#
loop_
_entity.id
_entity.type
_entity.pdbx_description
1 polymer ?
#
loop_
_entity_poly.entity_id
_entity_poly.type
_entity_poly.pdbx_seq_one_letter_code
_entity_poly.pdbx_strand_id
1 'polypeptide(L)' 'MIIIAIIIGIMGNSNYQDVTSIRDQNHLQLSINDCKRLFDAGLDRIECFEKSINAFGTDEQKQQWRLGYFNP' A
#
# COMPACT_ATOMS: atom_id res chain seq x y z
N MET A 1 -14.84 -38.56 -19.34
CA MET A 1 -13.60 -37.81 -19.03
C MET A 1 -13.93 -36.32 -19.03
N ILE A 2 -14.42 -35.79 -17.91
CA ILE A 2 -14.82 -34.38 -17.76
C ILE A 2 -13.60 -33.64 -17.21
N ILE A 3 -12.80 -33.06 -18.10
CA ILE A 3 -11.67 -32.19 -17.73
C ILE A 3 -11.92 -30.84 -18.40
N ILE A 4 -12.93 -30.12 -17.91
CA ILE A 4 -13.17 -28.72 -18.26
C ILE A 4 -13.59 -28.01 -16.97
N ALA A 5 -12.63 -27.78 -16.07
CA ALA A 5 -12.92 -26.99 -14.87
C ALA A 5 -11.71 -26.29 -14.22
N ILE A 6 -10.50 -26.31 -14.81
CA ILE A 6 -9.32 -25.73 -14.14
C ILE A 6 -8.38 -25.02 -15.13
N ILE A 7 -8.89 -24.06 -15.90
CA ILE A 7 -7.99 -23.10 -16.61
C ILE A 7 -8.45 -21.63 -16.43
N ILE A 8 -9.68 -21.37 -15.96
CA ILE A 8 -10.16 -19.97 -15.79
C ILE A 8 -9.74 -19.36 -14.43
N GLY A 9 -9.12 -20.14 -13.53
CA GLY A 9 -8.78 -19.68 -12.18
C GLY A 9 -7.43 -18.96 -12.02
N ILE A 10 -6.50 -19.08 -12.97
CA ILE A 10 -5.10 -18.73 -12.71
C ILE A 10 -4.69 -17.39 -13.35
N MET A 11 -5.35 -16.96 -14.43
CA MET A 11 -5.02 -15.67 -15.09
C MET A 11 -5.64 -14.43 -14.42
N GLY A 12 -6.64 -14.60 -13.54
CA GLY A 12 -7.26 -13.48 -12.83
C GLY A 12 -6.46 -13.01 -11.60
N ASN A 13 -5.65 -13.88 -11.00
CA ASN A 13 -5.03 -13.60 -9.70
C ASN A 13 -3.75 -12.75 -9.81
N SER A 14 -2.90 -13.01 -10.81
CA SER A 14 -1.66 -12.24 -11.00
C SER A 14 -1.93 -10.78 -11.36
N ASN A 15 -2.83 -10.53 -12.33
CA ASN A 15 -3.21 -9.17 -12.69
C ASN A 15 -3.96 -8.43 -11.56
N TYR A 16 -4.78 -9.15 -10.77
CA TYR A 16 -5.49 -8.51 -9.66
C TYR A 16 -4.52 -8.06 -8.58
N GLN A 17 -3.59 -8.91 -8.17
CA GLN A 17 -2.56 -8.57 -7.18
C GLN A 17 -1.65 -7.42 -7.65
N ASP A 18 -1.25 -7.41 -8.92
CA ASP A 18 -0.43 -6.34 -9.49
C ASP A 18 -1.20 -5.01 -9.57
N VAL A 19 -2.46 -5.03 -10.01
CA VAL A 19 -3.31 -3.83 -10.08
C VAL A 19 -3.64 -3.29 -8.69
N THR A 20 -3.90 -4.15 -7.70
CA THR A 20 -4.09 -3.72 -6.31
C THR A 20 -2.81 -3.12 -5.75
N SER A 21 -1.66 -3.73 -6.01
CA SER A 21 -0.35 -3.22 -5.58
C SER A 21 -0.09 -1.82 -6.15
N ILE A 22 -0.27 -1.63 -7.46
CA ILE A 22 -0.09 -0.32 -8.11
C ILE A 22 -1.07 0.73 -7.56
N ARG A 23 -2.34 0.36 -7.35
CA ARG A 23 -3.35 1.26 -6.77
C ARG A 23 -2.96 1.69 -5.37
N ASP A 24 -2.58 0.74 -4.52
CA ASP A 24 -2.24 0.99 -3.13
C ASP A 24 -0.96 1.84 -3.05
N GLN A 25 0.04 1.60 -3.90
CA GLN A 25 1.23 2.45 -3.96
C GLN A 25 0.90 3.89 -4.42
N ASN A 26 0.00 4.07 -5.38
CA ASN A 26 -0.46 5.41 -5.77
C ASN A 26 -1.20 6.11 -4.63
N HIS A 27 -2.07 5.40 -3.91
CA HIS A 27 -2.79 5.95 -2.76
C HIS A 27 -1.85 6.30 -1.60
N LEU A 28 -0.83 5.47 -1.36
CA LEU A 28 0.21 5.77 -0.38
C LEU A 28 0.94 7.07 -0.72
N GLN A 29 1.32 7.26 -1.99
CA GLN A 29 2.01 8.48 -2.42
C GLN A 29 1.13 9.72 -2.29
N LEU A 30 -0.15 9.63 -2.68
CA LEU A 30 -1.11 10.73 -2.53
C LEU A 30 -1.34 11.09 -1.07
N SER A 31 -1.58 10.10 -0.22
CA SER A 31 -1.82 10.31 1.21
C SER A 31 -0.59 10.90 1.92
N ILE A 32 0.63 10.43 1.62
CA ILE A 32 1.87 11.03 2.12
C ILE A 32 1.99 12.49 1.68
N ASN A 33 1.69 12.80 0.42
CA ASN A 33 1.75 14.18 -0.07
C ASN A 33 0.71 15.09 0.62
N ASP A 34 -0.50 14.58 0.86
CA ASP A 34 -1.51 15.31 1.63
C ASP A 34 -1.09 15.51 3.08
N CYS A 35 -0.51 14.50 3.74
CA CYS A 35 0.02 14.64 5.09
C CYS A 35 1.11 15.73 5.17
N LYS A 36 2.00 15.80 4.16
CA LYS A 36 3.03 16.85 4.07
C LYS A 36 2.44 18.25 3.86
N ARG A 37 1.31 18.34 3.17
CA ARG A 37 0.67 19.62 2.81
C ARG A 37 -0.24 20.14 3.92
N LEU A 38 -0.95 19.26 4.60
CA LEU A 38 -1.99 19.60 5.58
C LEU A 38 -1.44 19.72 7.01
N PHE A 39 -0.36 19.02 7.33
CA PHE A 39 0.23 19.03 8.67
C PHE A 39 1.67 19.56 8.64
N ASP A 40 1.94 20.51 9.53
CA ASP A 40 3.29 20.94 9.82
C ASP A 40 4.09 19.83 10.52
N ALA A 41 5.42 19.97 10.57
CA ALA A 41 6.26 19.00 11.25
C ALA A 41 5.81 18.81 12.71
N GLY A 42 5.69 17.56 13.16
CA GLY A 42 5.20 17.25 14.51
C GLY A 42 4.45 15.92 14.59
N LEU A 43 3.80 15.69 15.72
CA LEU A 43 3.10 14.45 16.03
C LEU A 43 1.94 14.17 15.06
N ASP A 44 1.18 15.20 14.68
CA ASP A 44 0.04 15.05 13.75
C ASP A 44 0.49 14.55 12.37
N ARG A 45 1.64 15.05 11.90
CA ARG A 45 2.23 14.60 10.63
C ARG A 45 2.72 13.15 10.71
N ILE A 46 3.32 12.76 11.83
CA ILE A 46 3.75 11.37 12.07
C ILE A 46 2.54 10.44 12.10
N GLU A 47 1.48 10.80 12.82
CA GLU A 47 0.26 10.00 12.89
C GLU A 47 -0.41 9.89 11.51
N CYS A 48 -0.43 10.97 10.73
CA CYS A 48 -0.96 10.95 9.37
C CYS A 48 -0.17 9.98 8.47
N PHE A 49 1.16 10.01 8.53
CA PHE A 49 2.01 9.06 7.81
C PHE A 49 1.78 7.62 8.26
N GLU A 50 1.67 7.39 9.57
CA GLU A 50 1.41 6.06 10.12
C GLU A 50 0.08 5.49 9.61
N LYS A 51 -1.01 6.28 9.63
CA LYS A 51 -2.30 5.84 9.08
C LYS A 51 -2.21 5.54 7.57
N SER A 52 -1.49 6.37 6.82
CA SER A 52 -1.30 6.21 5.38
C SER A 52 -0.55 4.92 5.04
N ILE A 53 0.55 4.65 5.73
CA ILE A 53 1.36 3.44 5.57
C ILE A 53 0.59 2.19 6.03
N ASN A 54 -0.18 2.29 7.11
CA ASN A 54 -0.98 1.15 7.57
C ASN A 54 -2.11 0.79 6.60
N ALA A 55 -2.72 1.77 5.93
CA ALA A 55 -3.79 1.56 4.97
C ALA A 55 -3.30 1.08 3.60
N PHE A 56 -2.21 1.66 3.09
CA PHE A 56 -1.80 1.49 1.69
C PHE A 56 -0.38 0.94 1.50
N GLY A 57 0.42 0.88 2.57
CA GLY A 57 1.79 0.38 2.51
C GLY A 57 1.86 -1.15 2.37
N THR A 58 2.94 -1.62 1.74
CA THR A 58 3.29 -3.05 1.77
C THR A 58 3.73 -3.47 3.16
N ASP A 59 3.80 -4.78 3.40
CA ASP A 59 4.30 -5.30 4.67
C ASP A 59 5.76 -4.90 4.93
N GLU A 60 6.60 -4.80 3.89
CA GLU A 60 7.95 -4.27 4.02
C GLU A 60 7.95 -2.79 4.42
N GLN A 61 7.13 -1.95 3.78
CA GLN A 61 7.04 -0.52 4.10
C GLN A 61 6.55 -0.29 5.54
N LYS A 62 5.55 -1.07 5.99
CA LYS A 62 5.08 -1.06 7.38
C LYS A 62 6.18 -1.48 8.35
N GLN A 63 6.97 -2.51 7.98
CA GLN A 63 8.10 -2.94 8.80
C GLN A 63 9.20 -1.87 8.86
N GLN A 64 9.53 -1.24 7.74
CA GLN A 64 10.50 -0.15 7.69
C GLN A 64 10.03 1.07 8.50
N TRP A 65 8.72 1.38 8.48
CA TRP A 65 8.14 2.43 9.32
C TRP A 65 8.29 2.12 10.82
N ARG A 66 7.93 0.90 11.25
CA ARG A 66 8.09 0.46 12.65
C ARG A 66 9.54 0.50 13.12
N LEU A 67 10.49 0.26 12.22
CA LEU A 67 11.92 0.30 12.52
C LEU A 67 12.53 1.71 12.38
N GLY A 68 11.76 2.70 11.93
CA GLY A 68 12.24 4.07 11.71
C GLY A 68 13.14 4.23 10.47
N TYR A 69 13.15 3.27 9.55
CA TYR A 69 13.94 3.32 8.31
C TYR A 69 13.18 3.90 7.12
N PHE A 70 11.85 3.96 7.20
CA PHE A 70 11.02 4.57 6.17
C PHE A 70 10.87 6.08 6.44
N ASN A 71 11.33 6.91 5.50
CA ASN A 71 11.18 8.37 5.56
C ASN A 71 10.23 8.84 4.44
N PRO A 72 8.92 8.98 4.73
CA PRO A 72 7.89 9.35 3.76
C PRO A 72 8.01 10.76 3.19
#